data_AF-A0A956FT34-F1
#
_entry.id   AF-A0A956FT34-F1
#
_cell.length_a   1.000
_cell.length_b   1.000
_cell.length_c   1.000
_cell.angle_alpha   90.00
_cell.angle_beta   90.00
_cell.angle_gamma   90.00
#
_symmetry.space_group_name_H-M   'P 1'
#
loop_
_entity.id
_entity.type
_entity.pdbx_description
1 polymer ?
#
loop_
_entity_poly.entity_id
_entity_poly.type
_entity_poly.pdbx_seq_one_letter_code
_entity_poly.pdbx_strand_id
1 'polypeptide(L)'
;FLGSERVGSSNYHNVVLNEARLDWPNFASNYKEVVSLAVDEEPANGHGFVTEYAGASAVVAADGLFSADWDHAPFADLKPHLVVDELQVQGLMECNGARCTYNHPLLLGILYQFLPVPDGVEEGEFYACLECYEGLIDADAYDPLLFSEALLERIIEPGLHAVELLDTWPFLTRMYTTLSPEEMTEDPVFHQNGDLPEVDMTSNIATQYFPCSGSPQWWLPSGFTVPGNFQQTWPMMPAEMPYAQRIEMIPPVGAPQVEVDNTQLITMLLEALGVSSEPIPRDCHDSSAGSSITDSDTDATAGTGGIDDEGLCACRSDGRAPDPVLASLGLLLAGGVLRRRRRG
;
A
#
# COMPACT_ATOMS: atom_id res chain seq x y z
N PHE A 1 -11.29 6.01 9.34
CA PHE A 1 -12.21 7.15 9.47
C PHE A 1 -12.09 8.04 8.25
N LEU A 2 -13.21 8.34 7.60
CA LEU A 2 -13.30 9.36 6.56
C LEU A 2 -13.88 10.64 7.18
N GLY A 3 -13.30 11.79 6.84
CA GLY A 3 -13.68 13.07 7.40
C GLY A 3 -13.08 14.26 6.65
N SER A 4 -13.10 15.43 7.29
CA SER A 4 -12.45 16.65 6.78
C SER A 4 -11.06 16.84 7.37
N GLU A 5 -10.80 16.26 8.54
CA GLU A 5 -9.58 16.43 9.32
C GLU A 5 -9.13 15.10 9.95
N ARG A 6 -7.93 15.09 10.53
CA ARG A 6 -7.40 13.92 11.23
C ARG A 6 -8.25 13.57 12.44
N VAL A 7 -8.47 12.28 12.65
CA VAL A 7 -9.22 11.75 13.80
C VAL A 7 -8.27 11.27 14.89
N GLY A 8 -8.59 11.58 16.14
CA GLY A 8 -7.93 11.06 17.34
C GLY A 8 -8.92 10.45 18.31
N SER A 9 -8.42 9.63 19.23
CA SER A 9 -9.23 9.13 20.35
C SER A 9 -9.26 10.15 21.49
N SER A 10 -10.39 10.21 22.19
CA SER A 10 -10.65 11.12 23.30
C SER A 10 -10.30 10.49 24.64
N ASN A 11 -10.40 9.16 24.73
CA ASN A 11 -10.22 8.40 25.98
C ASN A 11 -9.15 7.30 25.87
N TYR A 12 -8.58 7.08 24.69
CA TYR A 12 -7.44 6.17 24.48
C TYR A 12 -6.24 7.00 24.06
N HIS A 13 -5.05 6.54 24.43
CA HIS A 13 -3.80 7.17 24.04
C HIS A 13 -3.51 7.03 22.54
N ASN A 14 -2.80 7.99 21.98
CA ASN A 14 -2.06 7.85 20.73
C ASN A 14 -0.66 7.31 21.06
N VAL A 15 -0.33 6.16 20.49
CA VAL A 15 0.94 5.48 20.69
C VAL A 15 1.79 5.63 19.43
N VAL A 16 2.97 6.21 19.59
CA VAL A 16 3.98 6.33 18.52
C VAL A 16 4.99 5.22 18.74
N LEU A 17 5.07 4.31 17.78
CA LEU A 17 5.93 3.13 17.88
C LEU A 17 7.42 3.50 17.89
N ASN A 18 8.21 2.73 18.62
CA ASN A 18 9.65 2.69 18.45
C ASN A 18 9.97 1.84 17.21
N GLU A 19 10.24 2.50 16.10
CA GLU A 19 10.54 1.87 14.81
C GLU A 19 11.78 0.95 14.85
N ALA A 20 12.70 1.13 15.80
CA ALA A 20 13.85 0.24 15.95
C ALA A 20 13.45 -1.18 16.39
N ARG A 21 12.25 -1.36 16.98
CA ARG A 21 11.71 -2.67 17.33
C ARG A 21 11.15 -3.44 16.13
N LEU A 22 10.95 -2.79 14.98
CA LEU A 22 10.40 -3.43 13.78
C LEU A 22 11.51 -4.17 13.00
N ASP A 23 11.19 -5.38 12.52
CA ASP A 23 12.08 -6.17 11.67
C ASP A 23 11.98 -5.74 10.21
N TRP A 24 12.66 -4.64 9.86
CA TRP A 24 12.60 -4.02 8.53
C TRP A 24 13.03 -4.95 7.38
N PRO A 25 14.11 -5.75 7.48
CA PRO A 25 14.49 -6.70 6.43
C PRO A 25 13.40 -7.71 6.06
N ASN A 26 12.57 -8.11 7.04
CA ASN A 26 11.46 -9.04 6.84
C ASN A 26 10.11 -8.31 6.77
N PHE A 27 10.09 -7.09 6.22
CA PHE A 27 8.88 -6.30 6.00
C PHE A 27 8.04 -6.10 7.26
N ALA A 28 8.70 -5.87 8.40
CA ALA A 28 8.09 -5.73 9.71
C ALA A 28 7.09 -6.86 10.03
N SER A 29 7.45 -8.11 9.74
CA SER A 29 6.61 -9.29 10.04
C SER A 29 6.20 -9.39 11.52
N ASN A 30 6.94 -8.73 12.42
CA ASN A 30 6.65 -8.59 13.84
C ASN A 30 5.80 -7.36 14.21
N TYR A 31 5.27 -6.61 13.24
CA TYR A 31 4.55 -5.35 13.47
C TYR A 31 3.43 -5.49 14.51
N LYS A 32 2.60 -6.54 14.39
CA LYS A 32 1.50 -6.78 15.34
C LYS A 32 2.00 -6.96 16.77
N GLU A 33 3.08 -7.71 16.97
CA GLU A 33 3.67 -7.93 18.30
C GLU A 33 4.23 -6.63 18.88
N VAL A 34 4.92 -5.83 18.06
CA VAL A 34 5.43 -4.52 18.47
C VAL A 34 4.29 -3.56 18.84
N VAL A 35 3.20 -3.56 18.08
CA VAL A 35 2.01 -2.77 18.43
C VAL A 35 1.42 -3.22 19.77
N SER A 36 1.24 -4.53 19.97
CA SER A 36 0.72 -5.04 21.24
C SER A 36 1.58 -4.61 22.42
N LEU A 37 2.88 -4.83 22.34
CA LEU A 37 3.79 -4.47 23.43
C LEU A 37 3.87 -2.95 23.63
N ALA A 38 3.76 -2.14 22.58
CA ALA A 38 3.75 -0.67 22.70
C ALA A 38 2.45 -0.13 23.30
N VAL A 39 1.31 -0.73 22.98
CA VAL A 39 -0.01 -0.33 23.52
C VAL A 39 -0.18 -0.77 24.97
N ASP A 40 0.46 -1.88 25.37
CA ASP A 40 0.48 -2.36 26.75
C ASP A 40 1.43 -1.56 27.66
N GLU A 41 2.29 -0.71 27.10
CA GLU A 41 3.20 0.13 27.88
C GLU A 41 2.42 1.20 28.69
N GLU A 42 2.85 1.42 29.92
CA GLU A 42 2.33 2.48 30.77
C GLU A 42 2.65 3.86 30.17
N PRO A 43 1.69 4.79 30.10
CA PRO A 43 0.36 4.77 30.75
C PRO A 43 -0.80 4.22 29.88
N ALA A 44 -0.54 3.74 28.66
CA ALA A 44 -1.59 3.32 27.74
C ALA A 44 -2.34 2.06 28.24
N ASN A 45 -1.64 1.09 28.84
CA ASN A 45 -2.26 -0.06 29.53
C ASN A 45 -3.33 -0.80 28.70
N GLY A 46 -3.06 -1.02 27.42
CA GLY A 46 -4.00 -1.63 26.48
C GLY A 46 -4.90 -0.63 25.76
N HIS A 47 -5.13 0.56 26.34
CA HIS A 47 -6.02 1.60 25.81
C HIS A 47 -5.30 2.59 24.88
N GLY A 48 -4.69 2.07 23.82
CA GLY A 48 -3.92 2.88 22.87
C GLY A 48 -4.24 2.59 21.39
N PHE A 49 -4.08 3.59 20.53
CA PHE A 49 -4.10 3.45 19.08
C PHE A 49 -2.80 3.96 18.46
N VAL A 50 -2.32 3.25 17.44
CA VAL A 50 -1.29 3.73 16.52
C VAL A 50 -1.98 4.34 15.31
N THR A 51 -1.56 5.54 14.90
CA THR A 51 -1.99 6.11 13.61
C THR A 51 -1.07 5.63 12.51
N GLU A 52 -1.57 4.80 11.59
CA GLU A 52 -0.79 4.26 10.47
C GLU A 52 -0.81 5.19 9.24
N TYR A 53 -1.87 6.00 9.11
CA TYR A 53 -2.03 6.95 8.03
C TYR A 53 -3.02 8.05 8.43
N ALA A 54 -2.72 9.29 8.07
CA ALA A 54 -3.63 10.42 8.19
C ALA A 54 -3.32 11.44 7.09
N GLY A 55 -4.15 11.50 6.05
CA GLY A 55 -3.93 12.37 4.91
C GLY A 55 -5.03 12.25 3.87
N ALA A 56 -4.73 12.59 2.62
CA ALA A 56 -5.69 12.55 1.52
C ALA A 56 -6.34 11.17 1.32
N SER A 57 -7.67 11.10 1.28
CA SER A 57 -8.42 9.85 1.03
C SER A 57 -8.16 9.25 -0.35
N ALA A 58 -7.62 10.04 -1.29
CA ALA A 58 -7.20 9.60 -2.62
C ALA A 58 -6.11 8.51 -2.62
N VAL A 59 -5.52 8.18 -1.46
CA VAL A 59 -4.66 7.00 -1.30
C VAL A 59 -5.43 5.68 -1.48
N VAL A 60 -6.74 5.68 -1.27
CA VAL A 60 -7.60 4.49 -1.46
C VAL A 60 -7.92 4.37 -2.94
N ALA A 61 -7.50 3.26 -3.54
CA ALA A 61 -7.92 2.93 -4.91
C ALA A 61 -9.43 2.66 -4.92
N ALA A 62 -10.16 3.40 -5.74
CA ALA A 62 -11.58 3.18 -5.98
C ALA A 62 -11.84 2.06 -7.02
N ASP A 63 -10.78 1.61 -7.71
CA ASP A 63 -10.85 0.54 -8.70
C ASP A 63 -11.40 -0.74 -8.06
N GLY A 64 -12.45 -1.30 -8.68
CA GLY A 64 -13.12 -2.51 -8.20
C GLY A 64 -14.16 -2.29 -7.09
N LEU A 65 -14.33 -1.07 -6.57
CA LEU A 65 -15.46 -0.76 -5.68
C LEU A 65 -16.76 -0.59 -6.48
N PHE A 66 -16.69 0.08 -7.62
CA PHE A 66 -17.81 0.35 -8.51
C PHE A 66 -17.33 0.53 -9.95
N SER A 67 -18.16 0.16 -10.91
CA SER A 67 -18.01 0.54 -12.30
C SER A 67 -19.33 1.10 -12.81
N ALA A 68 -19.25 2.15 -13.65
CA ALA A 68 -20.43 2.68 -14.35
C ALA A 68 -21.04 1.69 -15.35
N ASP A 69 -20.29 0.64 -15.71
CA ASP A 69 -20.78 -0.44 -16.57
C ASP A 69 -21.59 -1.50 -15.80
N TRP A 70 -21.61 -1.46 -14.45
CA TRP A 70 -22.40 -2.38 -13.66
C TRP A 70 -23.88 -1.96 -13.67
N ASP A 71 -24.71 -2.81 -14.24
CA ASP A 71 -26.15 -2.59 -14.36
C ASP A 71 -26.90 -3.88 -14.01
N HIS A 72 -27.78 -3.80 -13.02
CA HIS A 72 -28.60 -4.94 -12.62
C HIS A 72 -29.80 -5.15 -13.56
N ALA A 73 -30.24 -4.12 -14.29
CA ALA A 73 -31.49 -4.15 -15.04
C ALA A 73 -31.54 -5.24 -16.13
N PRO A 74 -30.45 -5.53 -16.89
CA PRO A 74 -30.43 -6.61 -17.86
C PRO A 74 -30.75 -7.99 -17.28
N PHE A 75 -30.49 -8.20 -15.98
CA PHE A 75 -30.71 -9.51 -15.34
C PHE A 75 -32.18 -9.79 -14.98
N ALA A 76 -33.03 -8.77 -14.93
CA ALA A 76 -34.40 -8.89 -14.39
C ALA A 76 -35.31 -9.84 -15.21
N ASP A 77 -35.00 -10.07 -16.48
CA ASP A 77 -35.69 -11.02 -17.36
C ASP A 77 -34.73 -11.95 -18.12
N LEU A 78 -33.46 -11.99 -17.71
CA LEU A 78 -32.42 -12.76 -18.38
C LEU A 78 -32.61 -14.26 -18.17
N LYS A 79 -32.36 -15.05 -19.22
CA LYS A 79 -32.34 -16.51 -19.09
C LYS A 79 -31.09 -16.96 -18.33
N PRO A 80 -31.16 -18.04 -17.54
CA PRO A 80 -30.05 -18.47 -16.69
C PRO A 80 -28.77 -18.76 -17.50
N HIS A 81 -28.88 -19.35 -18.69
CA HIS A 81 -27.71 -19.65 -19.52
C HIS A 81 -26.97 -18.42 -20.07
N LEU A 82 -27.57 -17.21 -20.00
CA LEU A 82 -26.96 -15.95 -20.45
C LEU A 82 -26.38 -15.12 -19.30
N VAL A 83 -26.58 -15.53 -18.04
CA VAL A 83 -26.19 -14.74 -16.86
C VAL A 83 -24.69 -14.49 -16.82
N VAL A 84 -23.89 -15.53 -17.04
CA VAL A 84 -22.42 -15.38 -17.02
C VAL A 84 -21.94 -14.53 -18.19
N ASP A 85 -22.56 -14.63 -19.37
CA ASP A 85 -22.21 -13.78 -20.51
C ASP A 85 -22.41 -12.30 -20.18
N GLU A 86 -23.54 -11.95 -19.56
CA GLU A 86 -23.81 -10.58 -19.13
C GLU A 86 -22.86 -10.11 -18.02
N LEU A 87 -22.55 -10.97 -17.03
CA LEU A 87 -21.57 -10.66 -15.99
C LEU A 87 -20.16 -10.43 -16.58
N GLN A 88 -19.79 -11.16 -17.63
CA GLN A 88 -18.52 -10.94 -18.35
C GLN A 88 -18.53 -9.62 -19.13
N VAL A 89 -19.65 -9.27 -19.76
CA VAL A 89 -19.81 -7.97 -20.45
C VAL A 89 -19.61 -6.81 -19.48
N GLN A 90 -20.12 -6.92 -18.25
CA GLN A 90 -19.97 -5.91 -17.20
C GLN A 90 -18.63 -6.01 -16.45
N GLY A 91 -17.76 -6.94 -16.83
CA GLY A 91 -16.45 -7.14 -16.19
C GLY A 91 -16.50 -7.61 -14.73
N LEU A 92 -17.64 -8.16 -14.28
CA LEU A 92 -17.82 -8.68 -12.93
C LEU A 92 -17.16 -10.05 -12.74
N MET A 93 -16.99 -10.80 -13.83
CA MET A 93 -16.22 -12.03 -13.88
C MET A 93 -15.60 -12.23 -15.26
N GLU A 94 -14.65 -13.15 -15.36
CA GLU A 94 -14.06 -13.60 -16.62
C GLU A 94 -13.85 -15.11 -16.54
N CYS A 95 -14.13 -15.83 -17.62
CA CYS A 95 -13.80 -17.26 -17.70
C CYS A 95 -12.84 -17.51 -18.86
N ASN A 96 -11.75 -18.22 -18.58
CA ASN A 96 -10.77 -18.67 -19.57
C ASN A 96 -10.69 -20.20 -19.56
N GLY A 97 -11.38 -20.83 -20.51
CA GLY A 97 -11.63 -22.27 -20.47
C GLY A 97 -12.44 -22.63 -19.23
N ALA A 98 -12.08 -23.73 -18.55
CA ALA A 98 -12.75 -24.18 -17.32
C ALA A 98 -12.37 -23.39 -16.05
N ARG A 99 -11.74 -22.22 -16.17
CA ARG A 99 -11.32 -21.41 -15.03
C ARG A 99 -12.03 -20.07 -15.07
N CYS A 100 -12.82 -19.78 -14.04
CA CYS A 100 -13.46 -18.48 -13.86
C CYS A 100 -12.78 -17.68 -12.74
N THR A 101 -12.58 -16.40 -12.99
CA THR A 101 -12.12 -15.40 -12.03
C THR A 101 -13.26 -14.43 -11.75
N TYR A 102 -13.53 -14.20 -10.48
CA TYR A 102 -14.60 -13.30 -10.02
C TYR A 102 -13.96 -11.99 -9.60
N ASN A 103 -14.29 -10.90 -10.29
CA ASN A 103 -13.69 -9.59 -10.03
C ASN A 103 -14.31 -8.89 -8.81
N HIS A 104 -15.46 -9.39 -8.33
CA HIS A 104 -16.07 -8.94 -7.09
C HIS A 104 -16.23 -10.11 -6.10
N PRO A 105 -15.77 -9.97 -4.83
CA PRO A 105 -15.74 -11.08 -3.87
C PRO A 105 -17.12 -11.63 -3.48
N LEU A 106 -18.18 -10.80 -3.60
CA LEU A 106 -19.54 -11.23 -3.28
C LEU A 106 -20.25 -11.95 -4.44
N LEU A 107 -19.71 -11.91 -5.65
CA LEU A 107 -20.39 -12.44 -6.84
C LEU A 107 -20.59 -13.95 -6.78
N LEU A 108 -19.56 -14.70 -6.40
CA LEU A 108 -19.64 -16.17 -6.33
C LEU A 108 -20.72 -16.63 -5.34
N GLY A 109 -20.90 -15.93 -4.22
CA GLY A 109 -21.96 -16.24 -3.26
C GLY A 109 -23.37 -16.00 -3.83
N ILE A 110 -23.54 -15.02 -4.72
CA ILE A 110 -24.80 -14.78 -5.43
C ILE A 110 -25.01 -15.88 -6.50
N LEU A 111 -23.97 -16.21 -7.27
CA LEU A 111 -24.03 -17.29 -8.26
C LEU A 111 -24.42 -18.63 -7.63
N TYR A 112 -23.84 -19.03 -6.50
CA TYR A 112 -24.24 -20.26 -5.83
C TYR A 112 -25.69 -20.26 -5.32
N GLN A 113 -26.22 -19.08 -4.97
CA GLN A 113 -27.58 -18.96 -4.48
C GLN A 113 -28.62 -19.19 -5.59
N PHE A 114 -28.37 -18.65 -6.78
CA PHE A 114 -29.34 -18.63 -7.89
C PHE A 114 -29.01 -19.58 -9.05
N LEU A 115 -27.75 -19.98 -9.17
CA LEU A 115 -27.22 -20.90 -10.18
C LEU A 115 -26.30 -21.91 -9.48
N PRO A 116 -26.83 -22.75 -8.58
CA PRO A 116 -26.03 -23.75 -7.89
C PRO A 116 -25.37 -24.70 -8.88
N VAL A 117 -24.10 -25.04 -8.63
CA VAL A 117 -23.36 -25.98 -9.48
C VAL A 117 -23.99 -27.38 -9.35
N PRO A 118 -24.32 -28.06 -10.46
CA PRO A 118 -24.88 -29.39 -10.42
C PRO A 118 -23.92 -30.42 -9.80
N ASP A 119 -24.49 -31.46 -9.16
CA ASP A 119 -23.71 -32.55 -8.57
C ASP A 119 -22.79 -33.22 -9.61
N GLY A 120 -21.50 -33.27 -9.31
CA GLY A 120 -20.49 -33.94 -10.15
C GLY A 120 -19.95 -33.10 -11.31
N VAL A 121 -20.31 -31.81 -11.40
CA VAL A 121 -19.73 -30.84 -12.34
C VAL A 121 -18.77 -29.93 -11.58
N GLU A 122 -17.61 -29.63 -12.18
CA GLU A 122 -16.70 -28.63 -11.62
C GLU A 122 -17.28 -27.22 -11.83
N GLU A 123 -17.23 -26.37 -10.81
CA GLU A 123 -17.76 -25.00 -10.85
C GLU A 123 -17.27 -24.20 -12.05
N GLY A 124 -15.95 -24.23 -12.29
CA GLY A 124 -15.34 -23.49 -13.38
C GLY A 124 -15.78 -23.99 -14.75
N GLU A 125 -16.06 -25.30 -14.91
CA GLU A 125 -16.65 -25.84 -16.14
C GLU A 125 -18.11 -25.39 -16.30
N PHE A 126 -18.87 -25.41 -15.22
CA PHE A 126 -20.29 -25.02 -15.22
C PHE A 126 -20.47 -23.55 -15.60
N TYR A 127 -19.81 -22.63 -14.89
CA TYR A 127 -19.96 -21.20 -15.15
C TYR A 127 -19.28 -20.76 -16.45
N ALA A 128 -18.22 -21.44 -16.90
CA ALA A 128 -17.61 -21.12 -18.19
C ALA A 128 -18.52 -21.43 -19.39
N CYS A 129 -19.53 -22.30 -19.25
CA CYS A 129 -20.49 -22.58 -20.31
C CYS A 129 -21.84 -23.03 -19.75
N LEU A 130 -22.65 -22.09 -19.25
CA LEU A 130 -23.99 -22.44 -18.76
C LEU A 130 -24.89 -23.04 -19.85
N GLU A 131 -24.75 -22.62 -21.11
CA GLU A 131 -25.47 -23.21 -22.25
C GLU A 131 -25.15 -24.71 -22.43
N CYS A 132 -23.90 -25.13 -22.17
CA CYS A 132 -23.49 -26.54 -22.23
C CYS A 132 -24.23 -27.42 -21.21
N TYR A 133 -24.74 -26.81 -20.13
CA TYR A 133 -25.41 -27.48 -19.02
C TYR A 133 -26.87 -27.04 -18.88
N GLU A 134 -27.51 -26.47 -19.91
CA GLU A 134 -28.87 -25.92 -19.82
C GLU A 134 -29.89 -26.92 -19.24
N GLY A 135 -29.75 -28.21 -19.58
CA GLY A 135 -30.61 -29.29 -19.05
C GLY A 135 -30.33 -29.71 -17.60
N LEU A 136 -29.23 -29.24 -16.99
CA LEU A 136 -28.85 -29.48 -15.60
C LEU A 136 -29.02 -28.24 -14.71
N ILE A 137 -29.38 -27.08 -15.28
CA ILE A 137 -29.65 -25.87 -14.51
C ILE A 137 -30.90 -26.08 -13.66
N ASP A 138 -30.78 -25.79 -12.36
CA ASP A 138 -31.90 -25.79 -11.43
C ASP A 138 -32.82 -24.59 -11.70
N ALA A 139 -33.90 -24.83 -12.44
CA ALA A 139 -34.89 -23.81 -12.78
C ALA A 139 -35.71 -23.33 -11.57
N ASP A 140 -35.75 -24.10 -10.47
CA ASP A 140 -36.44 -23.70 -9.25
C ASP A 140 -35.57 -22.77 -8.39
N ALA A 141 -34.24 -22.85 -8.53
CA ALA A 141 -33.29 -21.96 -7.86
C ALA A 141 -33.12 -20.61 -8.56
N TYR A 142 -33.29 -20.55 -9.89
CA TYR A 142 -33.07 -19.33 -10.66
C TYR A 142 -34.35 -18.48 -10.78
N ASP A 143 -34.39 -17.39 -10.03
CA ASP A 143 -35.35 -16.29 -10.22
C ASP A 143 -34.58 -15.05 -10.75
N PRO A 144 -34.83 -14.60 -11.99
CA PRO A 144 -34.09 -13.50 -12.60
C PRO A 144 -34.30 -12.17 -11.88
N LEU A 145 -35.49 -11.93 -11.32
CA LEU A 145 -35.77 -10.71 -10.58
C LEU A 145 -35.00 -10.70 -9.26
N LEU A 146 -35.03 -11.81 -8.52
CA LEU A 146 -34.28 -11.91 -7.26
C LEU A 146 -32.76 -11.89 -7.47
N PHE A 147 -32.26 -12.46 -8.57
CA PHE A 147 -30.84 -12.35 -8.92
C PHE A 147 -30.44 -10.90 -9.20
N SER A 148 -31.24 -10.18 -10.01
CA SER A 148 -31.04 -8.77 -10.32
C SER A 148 -31.04 -7.91 -9.05
N GLU A 149 -32.01 -8.11 -8.17
CA GLU A 149 -32.11 -7.39 -6.89
C GLU A 149 -30.91 -7.71 -5.97
N ALA A 150 -30.48 -8.98 -5.89
CA ALA A 150 -29.33 -9.37 -5.10
C ALA A 150 -28.03 -8.73 -5.60
N LEU A 151 -27.87 -8.59 -6.93
CA LEU A 151 -26.72 -7.90 -7.52
C LEU A 151 -26.73 -6.40 -7.16
N LEU A 152 -27.90 -5.76 -7.26
CA LEU A 152 -28.08 -4.36 -6.89
C LEU A 152 -27.75 -4.11 -5.41
N GLU A 153 -28.40 -4.83 -4.50
CA GLU A 153 -28.32 -4.61 -3.05
C GLU A 153 -26.94 -4.95 -2.46
N ARG A 154 -26.27 -5.97 -3.01
CA ARG A 154 -25.03 -6.51 -2.40
C ARG A 154 -23.76 -6.02 -3.07
N ILE A 155 -23.83 -5.58 -4.33
CA ILE A 155 -22.63 -5.21 -5.11
C ILE A 155 -22.74 -3.76 -5.57
N ILE A 156 -23.77 -3.42 -6.35
CA ILE A 156 -23.82 -2.13 -7.06
C ILE A 156 -24.07 -0.96 -6.11
N GLU A 157 -25.14 -1.00 -5.29
CA GLU A 157 -25.46 0.10 -4.37
C GLU A 157 -24.38 0.31 -3.30
N PRO A 158 -23.86 -0.74 -2.62
CA PRO A 158 -22.77 -0.56 -1.65
C PRO A 158 -21.50 -0.01 -2.32
N GLY A 159 -21.19 -0.47 -3.54
CA GLY A 159 -20.05 0.00 -4.31
C GLY A 159 -20.15 1.48 -4.66
N LEU A 160 -21.29 1.90 -5.21
CA LEU A 160 -21.56 3.31 -5.53
C LEU A 160 -21.48 4.17 -4.26
N HIS A 161 -22.11 3.73 -3.16
CA HIS A 161 -22.07 4.45 -1.91
C HIS A 161 -20.64 4.58 -1.34
N ALA A 162 -19.80 3.54 -1.50
CA ALA A 162 -18.40 3.60 -1.08
C ALA A 162 -17.61 4.66 -1.87
N VAL A 163 -17.82 4.76 -3.19
CA VAL A 163 -17.21 5.81 -4.02
C VAL A 163 -17.71 7.20 -3.61
N GLU A 164 -19.01 7.36 -3.38
CA GLU A 164 -19.58 8.63 -2.89
C GLU A 164 -18.97 9.06 -1.55
N LEU A 165 -18.71 8.12 -0.64
CA LEU A 165 -18.06 8.42 0.65
C LEU A 165 -16.61 8.90 0.44
N LEU A 166 -15.86 8.29 -0.46
CA LEU A 166 -14.48 8.71 -0.78
C LEU A 166 -14.45 10.09 -1.45
N ASP A 167 -15.41 10.37 -2.35
CA ASP A 167 -15.54 11.67 -3.02
C ASP A 167 -16.01 12.78 -2.05
N THR A 168 -16.87 12.43 -1.10
CA THR A 168 -17.41 13.38 -0.11
C THR A 168 -16.35 13.81 0.90
N TRP A 169 -15.49 12.87 1.31
CA TRP A 169 -14.54 13.07 2.42
C TRP A 169 -13.09 13.03 1.93
N PRO A 170 -12.40 14.19 1.86
CA PRO A 170 -11.07 14.27 1.28
C PRO A 170 -9.97 13.74 2.21
N PHE A 171 -10.28 13.44 3.48
CA PHE A 171 -9.32 13.06 4.49
C PHE A 171 -9.62 11.66 5.06
N LEU A 172 -8.59 10.81 5.09
CA LEU A 172 -8.63 9.48 5.67
C LEU A 172 -7.68 9.40 6.86
N THR A 173 -8.18 8.94 8.01
CA THR A 173 -7.35 8.51 9.14
C THR A 173 -7.49 7.00 9.34
N ARG A 174 -6.38 6.27 9.25
CA ARG A 174 -6.26 4.84 9.57
C ARG A 174 -5.57 4.69 10.92
N MET A 175 -6.26 4.05 11.85
CA MET A 175 -5.72 3.73 13.17
C MET A 175 -5.75 2.21 13.37
N TYR A 176 -4.80 1.71 14.14
CA TYR A 176 -4.66 0.30 14.48
C TYR A 176 -4.42 0.17 15.98
N THR A 177 -4.98 -0.87 16.56
CA THR A 177 -4.78 -1.22 17.97
C THR A 177 -4.85 -2.74 18.11
N THR A 178 -4.25 -3.22 19.17
CA THR A 178 -4.49 -4.55 19.70
C THR A 178 -4.93 -4.38 21.14
N LEU A 179 -6.03 -5.02 21.50
CA LEU A 179 -6.64 -4.92 22.83
C LEU A 179 -7.02 -6.32 23.27
N SER A 180 -6.56 -6.77 24.43
CA SER A 180 -6.92 -8.07 24.96
C SER A 180 -8.37 -8.06 25.49
N PRO A 181 -9.09 -9.20 25.51
CA PRO A 181 -10.47 -9.24 26.02
C PRO A 181 -10.64 -8.71 27.45
N GLU A 182 -9.65 -8.92 28.31
CA GLU A 182 -9.65 -8.44 29.69
C GLU A 182 -9.46 -6.92 29.82
N GLU A 183 -8.85 -6.28 28.82
CA GLU A 183 -8.67 -4.84 28.72
C GLU A 183 -9.82 -4.13 27.96
N MET A 184 -10.77 -4.88 27.38
CA MET A 184 -11.99 -4.36 26.75
C MET A 184 -13.01 -3.86 27.79
N THR A 185 -12.58 -2.96 28.67
CA THR A 185 -13.37 -2.42 29.79
C THR A 185 -14.10 -1.12 29.42
N GLU A 186 -13.63 -0.41 28.40
CA GLU A 186 -14.18 0.85 27.92
C GLU A 186 -14.28 0.86 26.39
N ASP A 187 -15.24 1.61 25.85
CA ASP A 187 -15.37 1.80 24.40
C ASP A 187 -14.61 3.07 23.97
N PRO A 188 -13.87 3.03 22.84
CA PRO A 188 -13.15 4.20 22.36
C PRO A 188 -14.09 5.24 21.74
N VAL A 189 -13.83 6.53 22.01
CA VAL A 189 -14.59 7.67 21.48
C VAL A 189 -13.69 8.56 20.65
N PHE A 190 -14.10 8.89 19.43
CA PHE A 190 -13.27 9.60 18.47
C PHE A 190 -13.77 11.03 18.18
N HIS A 191 -12.84 11.92 17.87
CA HIS A 191 -13.12 13.30 17.43
C HIS A 191 -12.16 13.71 16.31
N GLN A 192 -12.55 14.71 15.51
CA GLN A 192 -11.66 15.35 14.54
C GLN A 192 -10.85 16.46 15.22
N ASN A 193 -9.58 16.58 14.85
CA ASN A 193 -8.67 17.65 15.27
C ASN A 193 -7.77 18.06 14.09
N GLY A 194 -8.10 19.20 13.46
CA GLY A 194 -7.35 19.76 12.33
C GLY A 194 -5.97 20.35 12.66
N ASP A 195 -5.59 20.49 13.94
CA ASP A 195 -4.26 20.96 14.33
C ASP A 195 -3.21 19.83 14.34
N LEU A 196 -3.64 18.57 14.19
CA LEU A 196 -2.74 17.42 14.14
C LEU A 196 -2.02 17.35 12.79
N PRO A 197 -0.72 17.01 12.78
CA PRO A 197 0.00 16.78 11.54
C PRO A 197 -0.55 15.56 10.80
N GLU A 198 -0.38 15.58 9.49
CA GLU A 198 -0.58 14.41 8.64
C GLU A 198 0.42 13.30 9.03
N VAL A 199 0.03 12.06 8.78
CA VAL A 199 0.87 10.87 8.87
C VAL A 199 0.89 10.26 7.48
N ASP A 200 1.99 10.46 6.78
CA ASP A 200 2.13 9.96 5.42
C ASP A 200 2.47 8.47 5.38
N MET A 201 2.49 7.89 4.17
CA MET A 201 2.92 6.51 4.00
C MET A 201 4.43 6.29 4.07
N THR A 202 5.26 7.34 3.99
CA THR A 202 6.73 7.22 4.11
C THR A 202 7.15 6.90 5.53
N SER A 203 6.28 7.15 6.51
CA SER A 203 6.35 6.62 7.88
C SER A 203 6.43 5.08 7.94
N ASN A 204 6.22 4.38 6.81
CA ASN A 204 6.36 2.92 6.68
C ASN A 204 7.55 2.50 5.79
N ILE A 205 8.52 3.38 5.52
CA ILE A 205 9.67 3.10 4.64
C ILE A 205 10.98 3.37 5.37
N ALA A 206 11.70 2.31 5.73
CA ALA A 206 13.11 2.42 6.12
C ALA A 206 14.02 2.28 4.90
N THR A 207 15.12 3.04 4.89
CA THR A 207 16.13 2.98 3.84
C THR A 207 17.38 2.28 4.34
N GLN A 208 17.84 1.25 3.63
CA GLN A 208 19.13 0.64 3.90
C GLN A 208 20.21 1.27 3.02
N TYR A 209 21.29 1.72 3.65
CA TYR A 209 22.46 2.26 3.00
C TYR A 209 23.62 1.25 3.03
N PHE A 210 24.21 1.00 1.87
CA PHE A 210 25.38 0.14 1.70
C PHE A 210 26.60 1.00 1.34
N PRO A 211 27.49 1.30 2.31
CA PRO A 211 28.70 2.07 2.00
C PRO A 211 29.75 1.22 1.28
N CYS A 212 30.62 1.86 0.50
CA CYS A 212 31.76 1.20 -0.16
C CYS A 212 32.78 0.65 0.85
N SER A 213 32.86 1.26 2.03
CA SER A 213 33.67 0.80 3.16
C SER A 213 32.88 0.92 4.46
N GLY A 214 33.06 -0.03 5.38
CA GLY A 214 32.28 -0.10 6.61
C GLY A 214 31.09 -1.04 6.52
N SER A 215 30.16 -0.91 7.46
CA SER A 215 28.98 -1.77 7.58
C SER A 215 27.72 -1.07 7.05
N PRO A 216 26.76 -1.82 6.49
CA PRO A 216 25.46 -1.27 6.11
C PRO A 216 24.76 -0.62 7.30
N GLN A 217 23.93 0.37 7.02
CA GLN A 217 23.12 1.06 8.02
C GLN A 217 21.67 1.17 7.56
N TRP A 218 20.76 1.24 8.51
CA TRP A 218 19.34 1.50 8.26
C TRP A 218 18.99 2.89 8.77
N TRP A 219 18.27 3.65 7.97
CA TRP A 219 17.63 4.89 8.37
C TRP A 219 16.14 4.67 8.46
N LEU A 220 15.62 4.96 9.64
CA LEU A 220 14.22 4.80 9.98
C LEU A 220 13.46 6.10 9.68
N PRO A 221 12.15 6.04 9.38
CA PRO A 221 11.32 7.22 9.15
C PRO A 221 11.39 8.28 10.26
N SER A 222 11.46 7.85 11.52
CA SER A 222 11.67 8.67 12.72
C SER A 222 13.00 9.45 12.73
N GLY A 223 13.93 9.16 11.81
CA GLY A 223 15.27 9.74 11.74
C GLY A 223 16.33 8.97 12.53
N PHE A 224 15.96 7.89 13.22
CA PHE A 224 16.92 7.03 13.88
C PHE A 224 17.76 6.23 12.89
N THR A 225 18.98 5.89 13.30
CA THR A 225 19.89 5.04 12.54
C THR A 225 20.18 3.77 13.29
N VAL A 226 20.08 2.62 12.61
CA VAL A 226 20.31 1.28 13.20
C VAL A 226 21.42 0.58 12.42
N PRO A 227 22.36 -0.13 13.08
CA PRO A 227 23.41 -0.85 12.37
C PRO A 227 22.80 -2.02 11.59
N GLY A 228 23.15 -2.14 10.32
CA GLY A 228 22.75 -3.24 9.46
C GLY A 228 23.90 -4.23 9.23
N ASN A 229 23.63 -5.28 8.47
CA ASN A 229 24.64 -6.21 7.98
C ASN A 229 24.27 -6.72 6.59
N PHE A 230 25.26 -7.30 5.90
CA PHE A 230 25.08 -7.87 4.56
C PHE A 230 24.23 -9.14 4.53
N GLN A 231 23.94 -9.73 5.68
CA GLN A 231 23.11 -10.94 5.80
C GLN A 231 21.63 -10.61 5.99
N GLN A 232 21.25 -9.32 5.99
CA GLN A 232 19.88 -8.85 6.17
C GLN A 232 19.24 -9.33 7.49
N THR A 233 20.04 -9.50 8.54
CA THR A 233 19.50 -9.81 9.87
C THR A 233 19.33 -8.53 10.67
N TRP A 234 18.13 -8.32 11.23
CA TRP A 234 17.90 -7.21 12.14
C TRP A 234 18.68 -7.41 13.43
N PRO A 235 19.39 -6.40 13.97
CA PRO A 235 20.11 -6.55 15.22
C PRO A 235 19.14 -6.82 16.37
N MET A 236 19.57 -7.66 17.30
CA MET A 236 18.80 -7.89 18.52
C MET A 236 18.80 -6.63 19.38
N MET A 237 17.62 -6.03 19.54
CA MET A 237 17.46 -4.83 20.36
C MET A 237 17.61 -5.17 21.85
N PRO A 238 18.23 -4.28 22.66
CA PRO A 238 18.30 -4.42 24.11
C PRO A 238 16.92 -4.69 24.73
N ALA A 239 16.89 -5.52 25.77
CA ALA A 239 15.63 -5.87 26.43
C ALA A 239 14.96 -4.64 27.06
N GLU A 240 15.77 -3.69 27.54
CA GLU A 240 15.36 -2.44 28.18
C GLU A 240 14.85 -1.39 27.19
N MET A 241 14.95 -1.63 25.87
CA MET A 241 14.46 -0.68 24.88
C MET A 241 12.92 -0.65 24.89
N PRO A 242 12.27 0.52 25.01
CA PRO A 242 10.82 0.57 24.98
C PRO A 242 10.26 0.23 23.59
N TYR A 243 9.01 -0.21 23.53
CA TYR A 243 8.25 -0.47 22.31
C TYR A 243 7.52 0.78 21.81
N ALA A 244 7.11 1.69 22.70
CA ALA A 244 6.64 3.01 22.34
C ALA A 244 7.79 4.04 22.37
N GLN A 245 7.94 4.81 21.30
CA GLN A 245 8.77 6.01 21.33
C GLN A 245 8.08 7.12 22.13
N ARG A 246 6.77 7.33 21.91
CA ARG A 246 5.98 8.29 22.69
C ARG A 246 4.59 7.75 22.95
N ILE A 247 4.02 8.14 24.09
CA ILE A 247 2.62 7.92 24.45
C ILE A 247 2.00 9.28 24.73
N GLU A 248 0.87 9.55 24.08
CA GLU A 248 0.29 10.89 24.01
C GLU A 248 -1.23 10.84 24.18
N MET A 249 -1.80 11.92 24.69
CA MET A 249 -3.24 12.18 24.66
C MET A 249 -3.55 13.17 23.54
N ILE A 250 -4.61 12.89 22.78
CA ILE A 250 -5.05 13.78 21.69
C ILE A 250 -6.19 14.67 22.21
N PRO A 251 -5.96 15.98 22.39
CA PRO A 251 -7.05 16.89 22.73
C PRO A 251 -7.93 17.14 21.51
N PRO A 252 -9.19 17.61 21.70
CA PRO A 252 -10.07 18.02 20.59
C PRO A 252 -9.53 19.12 19.69
N VAL A 253 -8.62 19.95 20.22
CA VAL A 253 -7.97 21.07 19.52
C VAL A 253 -6.54 21.19 20.05
N GLY A 254 -5.61 21.54 19.17
CA GLY A 254 -4.20 21.73 19.48
C GLY A 254 -3.36 20.48 19.28
N ALA A 255 -2.07 20.61 19.63
CA ALA A 255 -1.08 19.56 19.48
C ALA A 255 -1.28 18.39 20.48
N PRO A 256 -0.77 17.19 20.17
CA PRO A 256 -0.74 16.07 21.11
C PRO A 256 -0.10 16.44 22.45
N GLN A 257 -0.67 15.94 23.54
CA GLN A 257 -0.13 16.09 24.88
C GLN A 257 0.74 14.86 25.19
N VAL A 258 2.06 15.03 25.14
CA VAL A 258 3.01 13.95 25.41
C VAL A 258 3.04 13.64 26.90
N GLU A 259 2.73 12.39 27.25
CA GLU A 259 2.81 11.90 28.64
C GLU A 259 4.13 11.16 28.88
N VAL A 260 4.58 10.38 27.89
CA VAL A 260 5.86 9.66 27.91
C VAL A 260 6.61 9.92 26.61
N ASP A 261 7.91 10.23 26.72
CA ASP A 261 8.83 10.37 25.60
C ASP A 261 10.14 9.61 25.87
N ASN A 262 10.32 8.51 25.14
CA ASN A 262 11.46 7.61 25.25
C ASN A 262 12.59 7.91 24.26
N THR A 263 12.48 9.00 23.47
CA THR A 263 13.42 9.32 22.37
C THR A 263 14.88 9.33 22.85
N GLN A 264 15.17 9.91 24.02
CA GLN A 264 16.54 9.97 24.56
C GLN A 264 17.06 8.59 24.96
N LEU A 265 16.23 7.77 25.61
CA LEU A 265 16.59 6.41 26.01
C LEU A 265 16.87 5.54 24.79
N ILE A 266 16.00 5.61 23.78
CA ILE A 266 16.17 4.88 22.51
C ILE A 266 17.48 5.31 21.85
N THR A 267 17.76 6.61 21.76
CA THR A 267 19.01 7.14 21.19
C THR A 267 20.23 6.56 21.91
N MET A 268 20.26 6.62 23.25
CA MET A 268 21.36 6.08 24.05
C MET A 268 21.56 4.57 23.83
N LEU A 269 20.48 3.80 23.74
CA LEU A 269 20.55 2.35 23.53
C LEU A 269 21.02 2.01 22.11
N LEU A 270 20.61 2.79 21.11
CA LEU A 270 21.09 2.63 19.72
C LEU A 270 22.57 2.99 19.58
N GLU A 271 23.03 4.06 20.22
CA GLU A 271 24.45 4.42 20.26
C GLU A 271 25.30 3.30 20.88
N ALA A 272 24.81 2.66 21.96
CA ALA A 272 25.48 1.53 22.60
C ALA A 272 25.62 0.29 21.69
N LEU A 273 24.78 0.15 20.65
CA LEU A 273 24.88 -0.92 19.65
C LEU A 273 25.94 -0.65 18.57
N GLY A 274 26.71 0.44 18.68
CA GLY A 274 27.81 0.75 17.75
C GLY A 274 27.40 1.60 16.56
N VAL A 275 26.33 2.38 16.69
CA VAL A 275 25.97 3.41 15.71
C VAL A 275 27.00 4.54 15.77
N SER A 276 27.91 4.61 14.79
CA SER A 276 28.62 5.86 14.52
C SER A 276 27.67 6.79 13.77
N SER A 277 27.35 7.94 14.37
CA SER A 277 26.51 9.00 13.80
C SER A 277 27.21 9.73 12.64
N GLU A 278 27.84 9.01 11.72
CA GLU A 278 28.31 9.64 10.50
C GLU A 278 27.08 9.98 9.65
N PRO A 279 26.85 11.26 9.33
CA PRO A 279 25.84 11.62 8.37
C PRO A 279 26.12 10.88 7.07
N ILE A 280 25.06 10.53 6.35
CA ILE A 280 25.13 10.07 4.97
C ILE A 280 26.17 10.92 4.23
N PRO A 281 27.20 10.33 3.60
CA PRO A 281 27.95 11.04 2.58
C PRO A 281 26.94 11.43 1.50
N ARG A 282 26.58 12.71 1.45
CA ARG A 282 25.77 13.25 0.36
C ARG A 282 26.48 12.89 -0.93
N ASP A 283 25.80 12.08 -1.74
CA ASP A 283 26.08 11.76 -3.14
C ASP A 283 27.55 11.73 -3.58
N CYS A 284 27.99 10.58 -4.10
CA CYS A 284 29.15 10.46 -4.98
C CYS A 284 28.96 11.18 -6.35
N HIS A 285 28.16 12.25 -6.40
CA HIS A 285 27.92 13.09 -7.56
C HIS A 285 28.40 14.52 -7.29
N ASP A 286 29.72 14.73 -7.16
CA ASP A 286 30.37 15.85 -7.82
C ASP A 286 31.90 15.71 -7.84
N SER A 287 32.40 14.84 -8.70
CA SER A 287 33.79 14.93 -9.18
C SER A 287 33.79 15.49 -10.61
N SER A 288 33.06 16.58 -10.84
CA SER A 288 33.33 17.45 -11.99
C SER A 288 34.55 18.37 -11.73
N ALA A 289 35.58 17.83 -11.09
CA ALA A 289 36.91 18.43 -11.14
C ALA A 289 37.50 18.10 -12.52
N GLY A 290 37.36 19.05 -13.44
CA GLY A 290 37.93 18.97 -14.77
C GLY A 290 39.43 18.68 -14.72
N SER A 291 39.81 17.44 -15.00
CA SER A 291 41.18 17.08 -15.30
C SER A 291 41.33 17.08 -16.82
N SER A 292 41.80 18.21 -17.34
CA SER A 292 42.27 18.34 -18.71
C SER A 292 43.46 17.40 -18.89
N ILE A 293 43.26 16.31 -19.62
CA ILE A 293 44.34 15.43 -20.06
C ILE A 293 45.12 16.20 -21.13
N THR A 294 46.23 16.82 -20.73
CA THR A 294 47.25 17.30 -21.68
C THR A 294 48.20 16.16 -21.97
N ASP A 295 48.18 15.76 -23.23
CA ASP A 295 49.05 14.79 -23.87
C ASP A 295 50.48 15.32 -23.94
N SER A 296 51.45 14.58 -23.40
CA SER A 296 52.86 14.74 -23.74
C SER A 296 53.66 13.49 -23.35
N ASP A 297 54.07 12.78 -24.41
CA ASP A 297 55.11 11.76 -24.49
C ASP A 297 56.35 12.07 -23.63
N THR A 298 56.85 11.05 -22.91
CA THR A 298 58.25 10.59 -23.03
C THR A 298 58.46 9.24 -22.34
N ASP A 299 58.76 8.25 -23.18
CA ASP A 299 59.87 7.28 -23.14
C ASP A 299 60.12 6.35 -21.94
N ALA A 300 60.51 5.12 -22.31
CA ALA A 300 60.50 3.89 -21.54
C ALA A 300 61.64 3.73 -20.53
N THR A 301 61.41 2.94 -19.48
CA THR A 301 62.26 1.76 -19.14
C THR A 301 61.64 0.91 -18.03
N ALA A 302 61.90 -0.40 -18.14
CA ALA A 302 61.19 -1.51 -17.51
C ALA A 302 61.43 -1.68 -15.99
N GLY A 303 60.38 -2.14 -15.30
CA GLY A 303 60.43 -2.68 -13.93
C GLY A 303 59.11 -3.38 -13.56
N THR A 304 59.14 -4.71 -13.52
CA THR A 304 58.06 -5.64 -13.19
C THR A 304 57.46 -5.47 -11.79
N GLY A 305 56.12 -5.51 -11.67
CA GLY A 305 55.41 -6.08 -10.52
C GLY A 305 54.28 -5.23 -9.93
N GLY A 306 53.04 -5.72 -10.03
CA GLY A 306 51.86 -5.23 -9.29
C GLY A 306 50.71 -4.81 -10.20
N ILE A 307 49.67 -5.66 -10.30
CA ILE A 307 48.38 -5.24 -10.84
C ILE A 307 47.69 -4.50 -9.70
N ASP A 308 47.64 -3.18 -9.79
CA ASP A 308 46.84 -2.34 -8.91
C ASP A 308 45.41 -2.36 -9.50
N ASP A 309 44.55 -3.18 -8.90
CA ASP A 309 43.15 -3.34 -9.32
C ASP A 309 42.34 -2.13 -8.84
N GLU A 310 42.39 -1.07 -9.64
CA GLU A 310 41.59 0.14 -9.53
C GLU A 310 40.09 -0.19 -9.55
N GLY A 311 39.45 0.02 -8.41
CA GLY A 311 38.15 0.69 -8.27
C GLY A 311 37.09 0.48 -9.35
N LEU A 312 36.50 -0.72 -9.40
CA LEU A 312 35.18 -0.92 -10.01
C LEU A 312 34.08 -0.54 -9.02
N CYS A 313 33.59 0.71 -9.08
CA CYS A 313 32.31 1.08 -8.46
C CYS A 313 31.15 0.62 -9.35
N ALA A 314 30.30 -0.24 -8.80
CA ALA A 314 29.19 -0.90 -9.50
C ALA A 314 27.99 0.04 -9.74
N CYS A 315 27.26 -0.31 -10.81
CA CYS A 315 26.16 0.44 -11.41
C CYS A 315 24.87 0.47 -10.58
N ARG A 316 24.16 1.60 -10.68
CA ARG A 316 22.74 1.75 -10.36
C ARG A 316 21.91 1.03 -11.44
N SER A 317 21.05 0.09 -11.07
CA SER A 317 20.04 -0.46 -11.99
C SER A 317 18.74 0.32 -11.83
N ASP A 318 18.68 1.52 -12.39
CA ASP A 318 17.40 2.20 -12.57
C ASP A 318 16.67 1.52 -13.74
N GLY A 319 15.55 0.87 -13.43
CA GLY A 319 14.58 0.40 -14.42
C GLY A 319 14.05 1.61 -15.18
N ARG A 320 14.41 1.69 -16.47
CA ARG A 320 14.00 2.78 -17.35
C ARG A 320 12.51 2.69 -17.69
N ALA A 321 11.72 3.64 -17.19
CA ALA A 321 10.41 3.94 -17.75
C ALA A 321 10.56 4.36 -19.23
N PRO A 322 9.66 3.94 -20.14
CA PRO A 322 9.75 4.31 -21.55
C PRO A 322 9.12 5.69 -21.76
N ASP A 323 9.94 6.70 -22.04
CA ASP A 323 9.45 8.01 -22.49
C ASP A 323 9.34 8.09 -24.04
N PRO A 324 8.38 8.87 -24.56
CA PRO A 324 7.89 8.77 -25.92
C PRO A 324 8.79 9.50 -26.92
N VAL A 325 9.17 8.81 -28.01
CA VAL A 325 9.92 9.42 -29.11
C VAL A 325 8.95 10.13 -30.06
N LEU A 326 8.89 11.44 -29.94
CA LEU A 326 8.53 12.36 -31.02
C LEU A 326 9.70 12.38 -32.02
N ALA A 327 9.54 11.71 -33.16
CA ALA A 327 10.41 11.88 -34.32
C ALA A 327 9.58 12.24 -35.56
N SER A 328 9.71 13.50 -35.94
CA SER A 328 9.26 14.09 -37.19
C SER A 328 9.92 13.43 -38.41
N LEU A 329 9.10 13.00 -39.37
CA LEU A 329 9.50 12.91 -40.78
C LEU A 329 8.33 13.27 -41.67
N GLY A 330 8.49 14.38 -42.40
CA GLY A 330 7.53 14.84 -43.39
C GLY A 330 7.67 14.08 -44.71
N LEU A 331 6.53 13.85 -45.36
CA LEU A 331 6.44 13.66 -46.80
C LEU A 331 5.06 14.12 -47.28
N LEU A 332 5.09 15.03 -48.27
CA LEU A 332 3.96 15.67 -48.94
C LEU A 332 3.13 14.67 -49.76
N LEU A 333 1.79 14.82 -49.78
CA LEU A 333 1.02 15.28 -50.95
C LEU A 333 -0.51 15.07 -50.78
N ALA A 334 -1.23 16.19 -50.93
CA ALA A 334 -2.52 16.41 -51.62
C ALA A 334 -3.77 15.56 -51.30
N GLY A 335 -4.86 16.25 -50.93
CA GLY A 335 -6.24 15.78 -51.12
C GLY A 335 -7.25 16.39 -50.14
N GLY A 336 -7.71 17.61 -50.39
CA GLY A 336 -8.68 18.30 -49.52
C GLY A 336 -10.13 17.83 -49.68
N VAL A 337 -10.93 17.99 -48.62
CA VAL A 337 -12.37 18.32 -48.68
C VAL A 337 -12.75 19.07 -47.39
N LEU A 338 -13.28 20.28 -47.55
CA LEU A 338 -13.89 21.12 -46.52
C LEU A 338 -15.31 20.63 -46.21
N ARG A 339 -15.71 20.50 -44.93
CA ARG A 339 -17.13 20.58 -44.54
C ARG A 339 -17.37 21.12 -43.12
N ARG A 340 -17.34 22.45 -43.04
CA ARG A 340 -18.29 23.37 -42.36
C ARG A 340 -19.12 22.83 -41.18
N ARG A 341 -18.78 23.27 -39.95
CA ARG A 341 -19.69 23.38 -38.80
C ARG A 341 -20.82 24.37 -39.11
N ARG A 342 -22.07 23.98 -38.86
CA ARG A 342 -23.21 24.90 -38.68
C ARG A 342 -23.48 25.01 -37.17
N ARG A 343 -23.46 26.26 -36.68
CA ARG A 343 -24.30 26.69 -35.56
C ARG A 343 -25.70 26.94 -36.12
N GLY A 344 -26.69 26.50 -35.37
CA GLY A 344 -28.13 26.64 -35.57
C GLY A 344 -28.78 25.94 -34.40
#